data_AF-A0A0R3Q9K7-F1
#
_entry.id   AF-A0A0R3Q9K7-F1
#
_cell.length_a   1.000
_cell.length_b   1.000
_cell.length_c   1.000
_cell.angle_alpha   90.00
_cell.angle_beta   90.00
_cell.angle_gamma   90.00
#
_symmetry.space_group_name_H-M   'P 1'
#
loop_
_entity.id
_entity.type
_entity.pdbx_description
1 polymer ?
#
loop_
_entity_poly.entity_id
_entity_poly.type
_entity_poly.pdbx_seq_one_letter_code
_entity_poly.pdbx_strand_id
1 'polypeptide(L)'
;MVLRGEIMSGEYFSHMLDLLISLKNGCISGVRVRVGRLHQLLNSGCMEHVDFATDSDGNYDDFEEFGDTDSQVISRVSIRDIHEDDTQSTERDYNCKPDEELFDVVRKHNIDALRRVAFAIVILSQRYGMGCIVDDETLEVRLERVYRQACARRRWWVVRYCAARLRKVTNSLAPGITNMLVRGKQITVGVSGCREMTITAPTTPDEIAVALFDSYPENEPQASVLQQELIIACSDLVRFVSCLEIIVTFW
;
A
#
# COMPACT_ATOMS: atom_id res chain seq x y z
N MET A 1 0.92 -22.28 3.81
CA MET A 1 1.81 -21.11 3.94
C MET A 1 3.03 -21.36 3.07
N VAL A 2 3.19 -20.60 1.99
CA VAL A 2 4.38 -20.67 1.13
C VAL A 2 5.33 -19.59 1.60
N LEU A 3 6.41 -19.99 2.27
CA LEU A 3 7.48 -19.08 2.68
C LEU A 3 8.42 -18.86 1.50
N ARG A 4 8.57 -17.61 1.07
CA ARG A 4 9.54 -17.19 0.06
C ARG A 4 10.75 -16.53 0.72
N GLY A 5 11.93 -16.64 0.08
CA GLY A 5 13.19 -16.13 0.63
C GLY A 5 13.17 -14.64 0.97
N GLU A 6 12.46 -13.82 0.18
CA GLU A 6 12.28 -12.38 0.41
C GLU A 6 11.62 -12.07 1.77
N ILE A 7 10.77 -12.98 2.26
CA ILE A 7 10.06 -12.83 3.52
C ILE A 7 10.97 -13.14 4.72
N MET A 8 12.06 -13.90 4.50
CA MET A 8 12.98 -14.37 5.53
C MET A 8 14.18 -13.43 5.75
N SER A 9 14.26 -12.30 5.06
CA SER A 9 15.43 -11.42 5.08
C SER A 9 15.13 -9.94 5.29
N GLY A 10 13.87 -9.56 5.50
CA GLY A 10 13.46 -8.18 5.80
C GLY A 10 13.41 -7.84 7.29
N GLU A 11 13.20 -6.56 7.62
CA GLU A 11 13.05 -6.06 9.00
C GLU A 11 11.91 -6.72 9.79
N TYR A 12 10.93 -7.29 9.09
CA TYR A 12 9.80 -8.03 9.68
C TYR A 12 10.10 -9.50 10.00
N PHE A 13 11.34 -9.96 9.81
CA PHE A 13 11.72 -11.36 10.07
C PHE A 13 11.52 -11.76 11.53
N SER A 14 11.82 -10.88 12.48
CA SER A 14 11.57 -11.12 13.91
C SER A 14 10.09 -11.36 14.19
N HIS A 15 9.22 -10.48 13.69
CA HIS A 15 7.77 -10.61 13.81
C HIS A 15 7.24 -11.89 13.14
N MET A 16 7.85 -12.29 12.01
CA MET A 16 7.48 -13.54 11.36
C MET A 16 7.94 -14.77 12.15
N LEU A 17 9.13 -14.73 12.73
CA LEU A 17 9.59 -15.79 13.63
C LEU A 17 8.68 -15.92 14.85
N ASP A 18 8.26 -14.82 15.45
CA ASP A 18 7.32 -14.82 16.58
C ASP A 18 5.97 -15.43 16.20
N LEU A 19 5.48 -15.14 14.98
CA LEU A 19 4.29 -15.77 14.43
C LEU A 19 4.50 -17.28 14.22
N LEU A 20 5.62 -17.70 13.65
CA LEU A 20 5.96 -19.12 13.44
C LEU A 20 6.10 -19.87 14.78
N ILE A 21 6.66 -19.23 15.80
CA ILE A 21 6.75 -19.75 17.15
C ILE A 21 5.35 -19.89 17.76
N SER A 22 4.49 -18.90 17.57
CA SER A 22 3.10 -18.94 18.06
C SER A 22 2.26 -20.00 17.34
N LEU A 23 2.45 -20.17 16.03
CA LEU A 23 1.88 -21.28 15.24
C LEU A 23 2.35 -22.63 15.77
N LYS A 24 3.63 -22.78 16.10
CA LYS A 24 4.20 -24.00 16.69
C LYS A 24 3.65 -24.27 18.09
N ASN A 25 3.49 -23.24 18.91
CA ASN A 25 2.97 -23.33 20.27
C ASN A 25 1.45 -23.59 20.31
N GLY A 26 0.78 -23.51 19.15
CA GLY A 26 -0.62 -23.85 19.00
C GLY A 26 -1.59 -22.84 19.63
N CYS A 27 -1.14 -21.61 19.86
CA CYS A 27 -1.96 -20.52 20.36
C CYS A 27 -1.50 -19.20 19.75
N ILE A 28 -2.42 -18.50 19.08
CA ILE A 28 -2.20 -17.14 18.54
C ILE A 28 -3.27 -16.25 19.15
N SER A 29 -2.87 -15.24 19.92
CA SER A 29 -3.79 -14.28 20.54
C SER A 29 -4.97 -14.92 21.29
N GLY A 30 -4.72 -16.04 22.00
CA GLY A 30 -5.76 -16.77 22.75
C GLY A 30 -6.59 -17.77 21.93
N VAL A 31 -6.41 -17.80 20.60
CA VAL A 31 -7.06 -18.77 19.71
C VAL A 31 -6.18 -20.01 19.58
N ARG A 32 -6.73 -21.20 19.85
CA ARG A 32 -6.00 -22.46 19.65
C ARG A 32 -5.85 -22.75 18.17
N VAL A 33 -4.61 -22.90 17.73
CA VAL A 33 -4.25 -23.15 16.34
C VAL A 33 -3.55 -24.49 16.23
N ARG A 34 -3.74 -25.21 15.12
CA ARG A 34 -3.05 -26.47 14.84
C ARG A 34 -2.45 -26.40 13.44
N VAL A 35 -1.16 -26.70 13.32
CA VAL A 35 -0.48 -26.85 12.04
C VAL A 35 -0.59 -28.30 11.59
N GLY A 36 -0.99 -28.53 10.34
CA GLY A 36 -1.20 -29.87 9.79
C GLY A 36 -0.85 -29.93 8.31
N ARG A 37 -0.99 -31.10 7.70
CA ARG A 37 -0.83 -31.25 6.24
C ARG A 37 -1.96 -30.50 5.55
N LEU A 38 -1.66 -29.81 4.44
CA LEU A 38 -2.67 -29.09 3.67
C LEU A 38 -3.85 -29.99 3.29
N HIS A 39 -3.59 -31.25 2.95
CA HIS A 39 -4.62 -32.24 2.62
C HIS A 39 -5.63 -32.49 3.76
N GLN A 40 -5.23 -32.36 5.03
CA GLN A 40 -6.16 -32.48 6.16
C GLN A 40 -7.07 -31.25 6.30
N LEU A 41 -6.57 -30.08 5.89
CA LEU A 41 -7.34 -28.84 5.86
C LEU A 41 -8.32 -28.80 4.68
N LEU A 42 -8.00 -29.43 3.54
CA LEU A 42 -8.91 -29.49 2.38
C LEU A 42 -10.27 -30.11 2.72
N ASN A 43 -10.31 -31.09 3.64
CA ASN A 43 -11.54 -31.78 4.00
C ASN A 43 -12.46 -30.98 4.94
N SER A 44 -11.96 -29.91 5.56
CA SER A 44 -12.71 -29.06 6.50
C SER A 44 -12.64 -27.58 6.14
N GLY A 45 -11.93 -27.23 5.08
CA GLY A 45 -11.65 -25.87 4.64
C GLY A 45 -12.56 -25.48 3.49
N CYS A 46 -12.94 -24.21 3.46
CA CYS A 46 -13.57 -23.63 2.30
C CYS A 46 -12.46 -23.16 1.35
N MET A 47 -12.50 -23.60 0.09
CA MET A 47 -11.62 -23.10 -0.96
C MET A 47 -12.46 -22.24 -1.87
N GLU A 48 -12.15 -20.95 -1.93
CA GLU A 48 -12.78 -20.00 -2.85
C GLU A 48 -11.74 -19.59 -3.89
N HIS A 49 -12.15 -19.56 -5.15
CA HIS A 49 -11.31 -19.07 -6.23
C HIS A 49 -11.39 -17.55 -6.27
N VAL A 50 -10.24 -16.90 -6.24
CA VAL A 50 -10.09 -15.45 -6.27
C VAL A 50 -10.03 -15.06 -7.75
N ASP A 51 -11.20 -15.01 -8.41
CA ASP A 51 -11.38 -14.52 -9.79
C ASP A 51 -11.25 -12.99 -9.88
N PHE A 52 -10.06 -12.46 -9.59
CA PHE A 52 -9.81 -11.01 -9.60
C PHE A 52 -9.05 -10.53 -10.83
N ALA A 53 -8.67 -11.43 -11.74
CA ALA A 53 -8.11 -11.08 -13.03
C ALA A 53 -9.13 -11.43 -14.12
N THR A 54 -10.19 -10.64 -14.22
CA THR A 54 -10.73 -10.41 -15.55
C THR A 54 -9.70 -9.51 -16.21
N ASP A 55 -8.91 -10.10 -17.11
CA ASP A 55 -7.98 -9.36 -17.95
C ASP A 55 -8.72 -8.14 -18.49
N SER A 56 -8.31 -6.95 -18.04
CA SER A 56 -8.74 -5.72 -18.67
C SER A 56 -8.34 -5.84 -20.13
N ASP A 57 -9.32 -5.85 -21.04
CA ASP A 57 -9.23 -5.97 -22.49
C ASP A 57 -7.97 -5.32 -23.09
N GLY A 58 -6.87 -6.05 -23.00
CA GLY A 58 -5.57 -5.74 -23.54
C GLY A 58 -5.18 -6.98 -24.31
N ASN A 59 -5.04 -6.84 -25.62
CA ASN A 59 -4.72 -7.91 -26.55
C ASN A 59 -3.45 -8.68 -26.10
N TYR A 60 -3.62 -9.79 -25.39
CA TYR A 60 -2.55 -10.72 -24.98
C TYR A 60 -2.51 -11.91 -25.95
N ASP A 61 -2.33 -11.63 -27.23
CA ASP A 61 -2.20 -12.66 -28.27
C ASP A 61 -0.73 -13.08 -28.47
N ASP A 62 0.02 -13.19 -27.38
CA ASP A 62 1.36 -13.80 -27.38
C ASP A 62 1.65 -14.47 -26.03
N PHE A 63 0.94 -15.57 -25.79
CA PHE A 63 1.33 -16.58 -24.81
C PHE A 63 1.94 -17.75 -25.59
N GLU A 64 3.25 -17.69 -25.86
CA GLU A 64 3.99 -18.91 -26.19
C GLU A 64 4.04 -19.80 -24.93
N GLU A 65 3.40 -20.96 -25.05
CA GLU A 65 3.49 -22.09 -24.13
C GLU A 65 4.96 -22.53 -24.04
N PHE A 66 5.68 -22.03 -23.04
CA PHE A 66 6.99 -22.56 -22.69
C PHE A 66 6.81 -23.97 -22.13
N GLY A 67 6.89 -24.94 -23.03
CA GLY A 67 6.96 -26.35 -22.73
C GLY A 67 8.11 -26.66 -21.77
N ASP A 68 7.88 -27.68 -20.96
CA ASP A 68 8.84 -28.36 -20.10
C ASP A 68 10.24 -28.43 -20.74
N THR A 69 11.16 -27.57 -20.31
CA THR A 69 12.59 -27.90 -20.28
C THR A 69 13.38 -26.91 -19.42
N ASP A 70 14.03 -27.49 -18.40
CA ASP A 70 15.11 -26.98 -17.56
C ASP A 70 14.87 -25.78 -16.61
N SER A 71 14.86 -26.16 -15.33
CA SER A 71 14.81 -25.41 -14.09
C SER A 71 16.05 -24.54 -13.80
N GLN A 72 16.59 -23.83 -14.80
CA GLN A 72 17.82 -23.02 -14.62
C GLN A 72 17.64 -21.50 -14.70
N VAL A 73 16.47 -20.96 -15.04
CA VAL A 73 16.29 -19.51 -15.21
C VAL A 73 15.89 -18.76 -13.92
N ILE A 74 15.50 -19.45 -12.85
CA ILE A 74 15.15 -18.82 -11.54
C ILE A 74 16.39 -18.65 -10.63
N SER A 75 17.59 -19.02 -11.09
CA SER A 75 18.82 -19.03 -10.26
C SER A 75 19.71 -17.78 -10.40
N ARG A 76 19.21 -16.63 -10.87
CA ARG A 76 20.04 -15.41 -11.05
C ARG A 76 19.49 -14.12 -10.48
N VAL A 77 18.55 -14.17 -9.54
CA VAL A 77 18.43 -13.03 -8.61
C VAL A 77 19.48 -13.25 -7.53
N SER A 78 20.63 -12.60 -7.72
CA SER A 78 21.66 -12.50 -6.71
C SER A 78 21.02 -11.96 -5.42
N ILE A 79 21.16 -12.70 -4.32
CA ILE A 79 20.82 -12.30 -2.94
C ILE A 79 21.40 -10.92 -2.55
N ARG A 80 22.27 -10.33 -3.39
CA ARG A 80 22.97 -9.06 -3.16
C ARG A 80 22.18 -7.80 -3.53
N ASP A 81 21.03 -7.91 -4.19
CA ASP A 81 20.27 -6.72 -4.64
C ASP A 81 19.05 -6.39 -3.77
N ILE A 82 19.01 -6.88 -2.52
CA ILE A 82 18.11 -6.31 -1.50
C ILE A 82 18.74 -5.00 -1.05
N HIS A 83 18.43 -3.92 -1.77
CA HIS A 83 18.73 -2.57 -1.27
C HIS A 83 17.92 -2.40 0.02
N GLU A 84 18.60 -2.21 1.17
CA GLU A 84 17.95 -1.82 2.41
C GLU A 84 17.14 -0.54 2.12
N ASP A 85 15.82 -0.67 2.11
CA ASP A 85 14.94 0.48 1.98
C ASP A 85 15.11 1.28 3.26
N ASP A 86 15.49 2.55 3.18
CA ASP A 86 15.67 3.44 4.34
C ASP A 86 14.31 3.64 5.02
N THR A 87 13.96 2.75 5.96
CA THR A 87 12.70 2.77 6.73
C THR A 87 12.78 3.72 7.92
N GLN A 88 13.99 4.11 8.34
CA GLN A 88 14.24 4.90 9.54
C GLN A 88 14.03 6.39 9.33
N SER A 89 14.30 6.91 8.13
CA SER A 89 14.11 8.34 7.86
C SER A 89 12.64 8.76 8.02
N THR A 90 12.39 9.78 8.84
CA THR A 90 11.08 10.41 9.01
C THR A 90 11.06 11.77 8.34
N GLU A 91 9.87 12.23 7.95
CA GLU A 91 9.71 13.58 7.39
C GLU A 91 10.22 14.67 8.33
N ARG A 92 10.08 14.46 9.65
CA ARG A 92 10.54 15.39 10.68
C ARG A 92 12.04 15.65 10.64
N ASP A 93 12.83 14.67 10.19
CA ASP A 93 14.28 14.81 10.06
C ASP A 93 14.69 15.80 8.96
N TYR A 94 13.75 16.14 8.06
CA TYR A 94 13.96 17.05 6.94
C TYR A 94 13.40 18.46 7.22
N ASN A 95 12.50 18.61 8.20
CA ASN A 95 11.89 19.90 8.55
C ASN A 95 12.91 20.97 8.95
N CYS A 96 14.01 20.57 9.60
CA CYS A 96 15.05 21.49 10.07
C CYS A 96 16.19 21.71 9.07
N LYS A 97 16.16 21.04 7.91
CA LYS A 97 17.24 21.15 6.92
C LYS A 97 17.18 22.50 6.18
N PRO A 98 18.34 23.08 5.85
CA PRO A 98 18.40 24.31 5.05
C PRO A 98 17.89 24.04 3.64
N ASP A 99 17.30 25.06 3.01
CA ASP A 99 16.73 24.94 1.66
C ASP A 99 17.77 24.51 0.63
N GLU A 100 19.01 24.98 0.74
CA GLU A 100 20.11 24.60 -0.17
C GLU A 100 20.33 23.09 -0.20
N GLU A 101 20.36 22.43 0.97
CA GLU A 101 20.51 20.98 1.07
C GLU A 101 19.29 20.25 0.48
N LEU A 102 18.08 20.76 0.73
CA LEU A 102 16.85 20.17 0.19
C LEU A 102 16.81 20.27 -1.34
N PHE A 103 17.15 21.44 -1.89
CA PHE A 103 17.26 21.62 -3.34
C PHE A 103 18.30 20.68 -3.92
N ASP A 104 19.47 20.51 -3.29
CA ASP A 104 20.49 19.58 -3.78
C ASP A 104 20.01 18.12 -3.78
N VAL A 105 19.25 17.69 -2.78
CA VAL A 105 18.62 16.35 -2.76
C VAL A 105 17.63 16.22 -3.92
N VAL A 106 16.80 17.24 -4.17
CA VAL A 106 15.82 17.25 -5.27
C VAL A 106 16.50 17.25 -6.64
N ARG A 107 17.58 18.03 -6.82
CA ARG A 107 18.35 18.07 -8.08
C ARG A 107 19.08 16.76 -8.35
N LYS A 108 19.73 16.20 -7.32
CA LYS A 108 20.48 14.94 -7.45
C LYS A 108 19.58 13.75 -7.78
N HIS A 109 18.31 13.78 -7.35
CA HIS A 109 17.28 12.78 -7.63
C HIS A 109 17.80 11.33 -7.54
N ASN A 110 18.26 10.93 -6.36
CA ASN A 110 18.80 9.59 -6.17
C ASN A 110 17.68 8.53 -6.23
N ILE A 111 17.69 7.71 -7.30
CA ILE A 111 16.67 6.68 -7.56
C ILE A 111 16.72 5.56 -6.50
N ASP A 112 17.87 5.33 -5.85
CA ASP A 112 18.00 4.32 -4.80
C ASP A 112 17.50 4.80 -3.44
N ALA A 113 17.32 6.11 -3.29
CA ALA A 113 16.87 6.77 -2.07
C ALA A 113 15.59 7.60 -2.28
N LEU A 114 14.60 7.04 -3.00
CA LEU A 114 13.34 7.73 -3.33
C LEU A 114 12.61 8.33 -2.13
N ARG A 115 12.68 7.69 -0.96
CA ARG A 115 12.07 8.20 0.27
C ARG A 115 12.65 9.56 0.67
N ARG A 116 13.98 9.72 0.60
CA ARG A 116 14.66 10.99 0.91
C ARG A 116 14.30 12.08 -0.09
N VAL A 117 14.22 11.72 -1.37
CA VAL A 117 13.79 12.62 -2.43
C VAL A 117 12.35 13.06 -2.20
N ALA A 118 11.44 12.14 -1.88
CA ALA A 118 10.05 12.46 -1.56
C ALA A 118 9.94 13.43 -0.38
N PHE A 119 10.67 13.19 0.72
CA PHE A 119 10.68 14.11 1.86
C PHE A 119 11.21 15.49 1.49
N ALA A 120 12.34 15.58 0.78
CA ALA A 120 12.89 16.86 0.38
C ALA A 120 11.92 17.66 -0.49
N ILE A 121 11.25 17.01 -1.44
CA ILE A 121 10.21 17.62 -2.28
C ILE A 121 9.04 18.11 -1.41
N VAL A 122 8.55 17.28 -0.49
CA VAL A 122 7.41 17.64 0.37
C VAL A 122 7.75 18.81 1.28
N ILE A 123 8.91 18.81 1.93
CA ILE A 123 9.31 19.94 2.80
C ILE A 123 9.45 21.23 2.00
N LEU A 124 10.06 21.18 0.81
CA LEU A 124 10.11 22.36 -0.07
C LEU A 124 8.71 22.79 -0.52
N SER A 125 7.80 21.84 -0.79
CA SER A 125 6.42 22.16 -1.17
C SER A 125 5.62 22.80 -0.03
N GLN A 126 5.91 22.46 1.24
CA GLN A 126 5.32 23.12 2.40
C GLN A 126 5.84 24.56 2.56
N ARG A 127 7.10 24.82 2.19
CA ARG A 127 7.73 26.14 2.29
C ARG A 127 7.36 27.08 1.13
N TYR A 128 7.34 26.56 -0.10
CA TYR A 128 7.25 27.35 -1.33
C TYR A 128 6.05 27.00 -2.23
N GLY A 129 5.27 25.99 -1.84
CA GLY A 129 4.17 25.46 -2.65
C GLY A 129 4.61 24.41 -3.66
N MET A 130 3.66 23.56 -4.09
CA MET A 130 3.91 22.47 -5.05
C MET A 130 4.27 22.97 -6.46
N GLY A 131 3.91 24.21 -6.78
CA GLY A 131 4.25 24.89 -8.04
C GLY A 131 5.68 25.46 -8.09
N CYS A 132 6.47 25.35 -7.01
CA CYS A 132 7.86 25.78 -7.01
C CYS A 132 8.66 25.05 -8.10
N ILE A 133 9.45 25.80 -8.86
CA ILE A 133 10.23 25.29 -10.00
C ILE A 133 11.68 25.07 -9.55
N VAL A 134 12.21 23.89 -9.85
CA VAL A 134 13.62 23.53 -9.70
C VAL A 134 14.09 23.04 -11.06
N ASP A 135 15.17 23.57 -11.63
CA ASP A 135 15.70 23.18 -12.95
C ASP A 135 14.59 22.91 -14.00
N ASP A 136 13.74 23.92 -14.24
CA ASP A 136 12.63 23.93 -15.22
C ASP A 136 11.47 22.94 -15.01
N GLU A 137 11.40 22.24 -13.87
CA GLU A 137 10.26 21.36 -13.54
C GLU A 137 9.68 21.70 -12.17
N THR A 138 8.36 21.57 -12.01
CA THR A 138 7.70 21.80 -10.72
C THR A 138 7.96 20.68 -9.72
N LEU A 139 7.84 21.00 -8.42
CA LEU A 139 7.88 19.99 -7.36
C LEU A 139 6.80 18.91 -7.54
N GLU A 140 5.61 19.28 -8.05
CA GLU A 140 4.54 18.33 -8.38
C GLU A 140 5.00 17.26 -9.38
N VAL A 141 5.58 17.71 -10.50
CA VAL A 141 6.05 16.82 -11.58
C VAL A 141 7.18 15.93 -11.10
N ARG A 142 8.07 16.43 -10.23
CA ARG A 142 9.10 15.63 -9.59
C ARG A 142 8.53 14.60 -8.62
N LEU A 143 7.54 14.97 -7.80
CA LEU A 143 6.91 14.03 -6.87
C LEU A 143 6.16 12.93 -7.61
N GLU A 144 5.50 13.26 -8.72
CA GLU A 144 4.85 12.30 -9.63
C GLU A 144 5.88 11.34 -10.25
N ARG A 145 7.08 11.81 -10.58
CA ARG A 145 8.19 10.94 -11.03
C ARG A 145 8.65 9.99 -9.94
N VAL A 146 8.81 10.47 -8.71
CA VAL A 146 9.14 9.63 -7.55
C VAL A 146 8.07 8.57 -7.34
N TYR A 147 6.79 8.94 -7.43
CA TYR A 147 5.66 8.01 -7.33
C TYR A 147 5.76 6.88 -8.37
N ARG A 148 5.94 7.20 -9.66
CA ARG A 148 6.06 6.18 -10.72
C ARG A 148 7.28 5.27 -10.53
N GLN A 149 8.41 5.83 -10.11
CA GLN A 149 9.63 5.05 -9.83
C GLN A 149 9.45 4.14 -8.62
N ALA A 150 8.77 4.61 -7.58
CA ALA A 150 8.44 3.80 -6.40
C ALA A 150 7.50 2.64 -6.76
N CYS A 151 6.53 2.86 -7.67
CA CYS A 151 5.68 1.79 -8.20
C CYS A 151 6.49 0.73 -8.93
N ALA A 152 7.37 1.12 -9.86
CA ALA A 152 8.21 0.21 -10.63
C ALA A 152 9.13 -0.65 -9.73
N ARG A 153 9.58 -0.08 -8.61
CA ARG A 153 10.44 -0.74 -7.62
C ARG A 153 9.68 -1.39 -6.46
N ARG A 154 8.34 -1.36 -6.49
CA ARG A 154 7.45 -1.92 -5.45
C ARG A 154 7.73 -1.40 -4.03
N ARG A 155 8.19 -0.15 -3.91
CA ARG A 155 8.41 0.53 -2.63
C ARG A 155 7.10 1.08 -2.09
N TRP A 156 6.22 0.19 -1.62
CA TRP A 156 4.81 0.50 -1.33
C TRP A 156 4.60 1.64 -0.32
N TRP A 157 5.49 1.77 0.67
CA TRP A 157 5.39 2.89 1.60
C TRP A 157 5.56 4.24 0.89
N VAL A 158 6.57 4.37 0.02
CA VAL A 158 6.82 5.59 -0.76
C VAL A 158 5.71 5.83 -1.78
N VAL A 159 5.18 4.76 -2.40
CA VAL A 159 4.01 4.84 -3.28
C VAL A 159 2.83 5.49 -2.56
N ARG A 160 2.47 4.97 -1.37
CA ARG A 160 1.35 5.52 -0.58
C ARG A 160 1.62 6.93 -0.11
N TYR A 161 2.84 7.21 0.35
CA TYR A 161 3.24 8.54 0.80
C TYR A 161 3.12 9.58 -0.33
N CYS A 162 3.69 9.30 -1.50
CA CYS A 162 3.60 10.19 -2.66
C CYS A 162 2.16 10.32 -3.17
N ALA A 163 1.42 9.21 -3.27
CA ALA A 163 0.00 9.25 -3.68
C ALA A 163 -0.85 10.13 -2.76
N ALA A 164 -0.61 10.05 -1.44
CA ALA A 164 -1.32 10.89 -0.47
C ALA A 164 -0.95 12.37 -0.62
N ARG A 165 0.34 12.69 -0.78
CA ARG A 165 0.83 14.06 -1.00
C ARG A 165 0.35 14.66 -2.32
N LEU A 166 0.14 13.83 -3.33
CA LEU A 166 -0.46 14.19 -4.62
C LEU A 166 -2.00 14.10 -4.60
N ARG A 167 -2.61 13.80 -3.45
CA ARG A 167 -4.06 13.64 -3.24
C ARG A 167 -4.72 12.71 -4.28
N LYS A 168 -4.06 11.60 -4.64
CA LYS A 168 -4.57 10.64 -5.64
C LYS A 168 -5.70 9.79 -5.07
N VAL A 169 -6.87 9.88 -5.67
CA VAL A 169 -8.02 9.00 -5.40
C VAL A 169 -8.11 7.92 -6.47
N THR A 170 -8.39 6.69 -6.05
CA THR A 170 -8.57 5.57 -6.98
C THR A 170 -9.97 5.58 -7.60
N ASN A 171 -10.07 5.38 -8.91
CA ASN A 171 -11.36 5.36 -9.62
C ASN A 171 -12.35 4.29 -9.10
N SER A 172 -11.84 3.17 -8.59
CA SER A 172 -12.63 2.09 -8.00
C SER A 172 -13.18 2.40 -6.62
N LEU A 173 -12.77 3.51 -5.99
CA LEU A 173 -13.17 3.83 -4.63
C LEU A 173 -14.66 4.20 -4.53
N ALA A 174 -15.15 5.12 -5.37
CA ALA A 174 -16.56 5.54 -5.33
C ALA A 174 -17.54 4.38 -5.66
N PRO A 175 -17.26 3.53 -6.68
CA PRO A 175 -18.00 2.28 -6.87
C PRO A 175 -17.90 1.35 -5.66
N GLY A 176 -16.72 1.21 -5.06
CA GLY A 176 -16.49 0.38 -3.88
C GLY A 176 -17.33 0.82 -2.67
N ILE A 177 -17.35 2.12 -2.39
CA ILE A 177 -18.18 2.74 -1.35
C ILE A 177 -19.66 2.48 -1.62
N THR A 178 -20.13 2.76 -2.84
CA THR A 178 -21.53 2.54 -3.24
C THR A 178 -21.95 1.09 -3.03
N ASN A 179 -21.10 0.15 -3.44
CA ASN A 179 -21.33 -1.29 -3.33
C ASN A 179 -21.46 -1.77 -1.87
N MET A 180 -20.72 -1.15 -0.94
CA MET A 180 -20.87 -1.42 0.50
C MET A 180 -22.15 -0.80 1.07
N LEU A 181 -22.48 0.45 0.70
CA LEU A 181 -23.67 1.16 1.17
C LEU A 181 -24.98 0.45 0.79
N VAL A 182 -25.10 -0.03 -0.46
CA VAL A 182 -26.31 -0.74 -0.93
C VAL A 182 -26.57 -2.07 -0.21
N ARG A 183 -25.54 -2.62 0.46
CA ARG A 183 -25.66 -3.82 1.32
C ARG A 183 -25.85 -3.47 2.80
N GLY A 184 -26.20 -2.22 3.09
CA GLY A 184 -26.44 -1.73 4.44
C GLY A 184 -25.19 -1.64 5.30
N LYS A 185 -23.98 -1.56 4.70
CA LYS A 185 -22.74 -1.30 5.44
C LYS A 185 -22.51 0.21 5.51
N GLN A 186 -21.93 0.65 6.63
CA GLN A 186 -21.48 2.02 6.81
C GLN A 186 -19.96 2.06 6.72
N ILE A 187 -19.41 3.14 6.20
CA ILE A 187 -17.98 3.30 5.99
C ILE A 187 -17.55 4.52 6.78
N THR A 188 -16.59 4.35 7.68
CA THR A 188 -15.99 5.48 8.40
C THR A 188 -14.57 5.67 7.91
N VAL A 189 -14.25 6.89 7.46
CA VAL A 189 -12.92 7.30 7.04
C VAL A 189 -12.28 8.20 8.10
N GLY A 190 -10.95 8.13 8.26
CA GLY A 190 -10.22 8.95 9.22
C GLY A 190 -9.50 8.19 10.34
N VAL A 191 -9.05 8.95 11.33
CA VAL A 191 -8.26 8.46 12.48
C VAL A 191 -8.99 8.75 13.78
N SER A 192 -9.16 7.70 14.59
CA SER A 192 -9.79 7.82 15.91
C SER A 192 -9.09 8.84 16.80
N GLY A 193 -9.86 9.70 17.45
CA GLY A 193 -9.34 10.78 18.30
C GLY A 193 -8.83 12.01 17.55
N CYS A 194 -8.83 12.01 16.21
CA CYS A 194 -8.52 13.18 15.38
C CYS A 194 -9.75 13.66 14.63
N ARG A 195 -10.07 13.01 13.50
CA ARG A 195 -11.23 13.33 12.67
C ARG A 195 -11.70 12.05 12.02
N GLU A 196 -12.99 11.78 12.16
CA GLU A 196 -13.67 10.66 11.53
C GLU A 196 -14.88 11.18 10.76
N MET A 197 -15.12 10.61 9.58
CA MET A 197 -16.28 10.90 8.77
C MET A 197 -16.97 9.59 8.39
N THR A 198 -18.21 9.44 8.81
CA THR A 198 -19.03 8.28 8.41
C THR A 198 -19.81 8.62 7.16
N ILE A 199 -19.52 7.87 6.10
CA ILE A 199 -20.24 7.86 4.83
C ILE A 199 -21.42 6.90 4.98
N THR A 200 -22.64 7.45 4.98
CA THR A 200 -23.91 6.70 5.09
C THR A 200 -24.75 6.76 3.82
N ALA A 201 -24.37 7.60 2.85
CA ALA A 201 -25.02 7.76 1.56
C ALA A 201 -23.98 7.94 0.45
N PRO A 202 -24.31 7.62 -0.82
CA PRO A 202 -23.41 7.85 -1.94
C PRO A 202 -22.94 9.30 -1.95
N THR A 203 -21.63 9.47 -1.99
CA THR A 203 -20.93 10.74 -1.85
C THR A 203 -20.14 11.01 -3.14
N THR A 204 -19.98 12.26 -3.54
CA THR A 204 -19.24 12.58 -4.78
C THR A 204 -17.75 12.24 -4.66
N PRO A 205 -17.04 11.97 -5.76
CA PRO A 205 -15.60 11.70 -5.71
C PRO A 205 -14.79 12.81 -5.02
N ASP A 206 -15.19 14.08 -5.20
CA ASP A 206 -14.52 15.23 -4.57
C ASP A 206 -14.74 15.25 -3.05
N GLU A 207 -15.97 15.02 -2.59
CA GLU A 207 -16.28 14.91 -1.16
C GLU A 207 -15.57 13.71 -0.53
N ILE A 208 -15.46 12.58 -1.24
CA ILE A 208 -14.67 11.42 -0.80
C ILE A 208 -13.18 11.78 -0.69
N ALA A 209 -12.63 12.52 -1.66
CA ALA A 209 -11.25 12.98 -1.62
C ALA A 209 -10.97 13.89 -0.43
N VAL A 210 -11.85 14.87 -0.19
CA VAL A 210 -11.80 15.76 0.97
C VAL A 210 -11.86 14.95 2.26
N ALA A 211 -12.81 14.03 2.37
CA ALA A 211 -12.97 13.19 3.55
C ALA A 211 -11.72 12.35 3.84
N LEU A 212 -11.10 11.77 2.81
CA LEU A 212 -9.94 10.91 2.98
C LEU A 212 -8.67 11.66 3.32
N PHE A 213 -8.39 12.79 2.67
CA PHE A 213 -7.11 13.47 2.89
C PHE A 213 -7.17 14.46 4.05
N ASP A 214 -8.35 14.97 4.41
CA ASP A 214 -8.50 15.96 5.47
C ASP A 214 -8.85 15.33 6.84
N SER A 215 -9.10 14.01 6.88
CA SER A 215 -9.33 13.26 8.12
C SER A 215 -8.08 12.58 8.68
N TYR A 216 -6.93 12.76 8.02
CA TYR A 216 -5.66 12.16 8.41
C TYR A 216 -4.64 13.24 8.76
N PRO A 217 -3.78 13.01 9.76
CA PRO A 217 -2.79 13.99 10.16
C PRO A 217 -1.68 14.09 9.11
N GLU A 218 -1.13 15.29 8.94
CA GLU A 218 -0.15 15.58 7.88
C GLU A 218 1.15 14.79 8.01
N ASN A 219 1.50 14.27 9.18
CA ASN A 219 2.70 13.47 9.41
C ASN A 219 2.56 12.01 8.97
N GLU A 220 1.34 11.51 8.77
CA GLU A 220 1.07 10.13 8.35
C GLU A 220 0.12 10.05 7.15
N PRO A 221 0.41 10.77 6.06
CA PRO A 221 -0.50 10.88 4.92
C PRO A 221 -0.72 9.53 4.24
N GLN A 222 0.24 8.60 4.31
CA GLN A 222 0.15 7.24 3.74
C GLN A 222 -1.04 6.43 4.28
N ALA A 223 -1.52 6.73 5.49
CA ALA A 223 -2.63 6.02 6.10
C ALA A 223 -3.96 6.25 5.37
N SER A 224 -4.14 7.43 4.76
CA SER A 224 -5.33 7.74 3.93
C SER A 224 -5.40 6.85 2.68
N VAL A 225 -4.26 6.59 2.02
CA VAL A 225 -4.18 5.71 0.85
C VAL A 225 -4.37 4.25 1.24
N LEU A 226 -3.80 3.83 2.37
CA LEU A 226 -4.05 2.50 2.92
C LEU A 226 -5.55 2.30 3.21
N GLN A 227 -6.24 3.30 3.77
CA GLN A 227 -7.68 3.20 4.00
C GLN A 227 -8.47 3.06 2.69
N GLN A 228 -8.09 3.77 1.62
CA GLN A 228 -8.70 3.57 0.30
C GLN A 228 -8.54 2.12 -0.20
N GLU A 229 -7.34 1.57 -0.11
CA GLU A 229 -7.04 0.18 -0.51
C GLU A 229 -7.91 -0.81 0.27
N LEU A 230 -8.09 -0.59 1.58
CA LEU A 230 -8.90 -1.43 2.45
C LEU A 230 -10.39 -1.32 2.14
N ILE A 231 -10.90 -0.12 1.87
CA ILE A 231 -12.29 0.11 1.44
C ILE A 231 -12.57 -0.67 0.16
N ILE A 232 -11.67 -0.62 -0.82
CA ILE A 232 -11.81 -1.35 -2.09
C ILE A 232 -11.80 -2.86 -1.83
N ALA A 233 -10.81 -3.36 -1.08
CA ALA A 233 -10.71 -4.78 -0.76
C ALA A 233 -11.93 -5.31 0.02
N CYS A 234 -12.42 -4.55 1.00
CA CYS A 234 -13.64 -4.89 1.73
C CYS A 234 -14.87 -4.86 0.84
N SER A 235 -14.97 -3.90 -0.06
CA SER A 235 -16.08 -3.84 -1.02
C SER A 235 -16.14 -5.07 -1.91
N ASP A 236 -14.98 -5.51 -2.38
CA ASP A 236 -14.88 -6.72 -3.18
C ASP A 236 -15.25 -7.95 -2.35
N LEU A 237 -14.76 -8.08 -1.11
CA LEU A 237 -15.12 -9.20 -0.22
C LEU A 237 -16.62 -9.27 0.09
N VAL A 238 -17.24 -8.13 0.37
CA VAL A 238 -18.68 -8.01 0.65
C VAL A 238 -19.52 -8.32 -0.59
N ARG A 239 -18.94 -8.25 -1.79
CA ARG A 239 -19.60 -8.72 -3.03
C ARG A 239 -19.83 -10.23 -3.01
N PHE A 240 -18.91 -11.00 -2.42
CA PHE A 240 -18.93 -12.46 -2.42
C PHE A 240 -19.62 -13.06 -1.18
N VAL A 241 -19.58 -12.36 -0.04
CA VAL A 241 -20.12 -12.89 1.22
C VAL A 241 -21.31 -12.06 1.71
N SER A 242 -22.53 -12.56 1.47
CA SER A 242 -23.80 -11.91 1.85
C SER A 242 -24.01 -11.69 3.36
N CYS A 243 -23.14 -12.25 4.23
CA CYS A 243 -23.35 -12.32 5.67
C CYS A 243 -22.24 -11.72 6.56
N LEU A 244 -21.26 -10.96 6.04
CA LEU A 244 -20.27 -10.33 6.92
C LEU A 244 -20.74 -8.95 7.43
N GLU A 245 -20.99 -8.83 8.74
CA GLU A 245 -20.87 -7.56 9.46
C GLU A 245 -19.39 -7.23 9.61
N ILE A 246 -18.80 -6.59 8.59
CA ILE A 246 -17.46 -6.00 8.74
C ILE A 246 -17.65 -4.62 9.37
N ILE A 247 -17.46 -4.54 10.68
CA ILE A 247 -17.13 -3.27 11.33
C ILE A 247 -15.62 -3.11 11.14
N VAL A 248 -15.22 -2.38 10.10
CA VAL A 248 -13.81 -2.01 9.91
C VAL A 248 -13.50 -0.84 10.85
N THR A 249 -13.24 -1.15 12.11
CA THR A 249 -12.55 -0.23 13.03
C THR A 249 -11.10 -0.65 13.08
N PHE A 250 -10.21 0.12 12.44
CA PHE A 250 -8.78 -0.01 12.65
C PHE A 250 -8.45 0.61 14.02
N TRP A 251 -8.00 -0.23 14.94
CA TRP A 251 -7.44 0.15 16.24
C TRP A 251 -5.91 0.17 16.16
#